data_AF-A0A6P8IC99-F1
#
_entry.id   AF-A0A6P8IC99-F1
#
_cell.length_a   1.000
_cell.length_b   1.000
_cell.length_c   1.000
_cell.angle_alpha   90.00
_cell.angle_beta   90.00
_cell.angle_gamma   90.00
#
_symmetry.space_group_name_H-M   'P 1'
#
loop_
_entity.id
_entity.type
_entity.pdbx_description
1 polymer ?
#
loop_
_entity_poly.entity_id
_entity_poly.type
_entity_poly.pdbx_seq_one_letter_code
_entity_poly.pdbx_strand_id
1 'polypeptide(L)'
;MQRYKVSFLLLVINIINFTMATNVNNSSGWPICKNKGFSGCICTNQKTARCYISHVADIEKHVIQPNWFLQLDLSGNGIQFIPKTKLSNFSSLIQLSLANNSIQTVSQRAFYGLARLRELNLRDNTIKQWDTTSIGQDLPSLSLLNVARNTYWKPDQNILSLPNLKVIYLLLEVTIHESSSFRCYLIRQNMTLGNENYSEILPSNVQEKVDFTTFAWYDKISCIKRSINIPDSNFLNVIKEQELYFHCQVVPRDKSFLGGEDRKMTSRKLSHTNDKIRPWYYIFMVDICWDTVNLVHIPILCLGLVAMVFNLIIVITTLRSRVLRESVAHVLVANIAVGDLLMSLYSITLIITRRSLSMKEFYRVHLPYYCRLVGSFLVAGQFAHCMLSLITTLERYLAVVYCMRPHIRITMPTCRVVMVMVWSISTSLAACSVTNESFSIDDMCLPHIEVNDIPVFHYIGGTGLALYFLSIALYGHMYLDFKRTNQKTAQLQRENGLARRIAPIVLTNIFFLILPALILAIIFYIFKNYKFSNTLEVFWRTFGIACVGLNPFLNPILFSFRNSKFCGQLRRYCHYFNCNNSVSDRIV
;
A
#
# COMPACT_ATOMS: atom_id res chain seq x y z
N MET A 1 -23.87 24.21 -36.03
CA MET A 1 -23.47 24.41 -34.61
C MET A 1 -24.55 25.17 -33.81
N GLN A 2 -25.82 24.71 -33.83
CA GLN A 2 -26.90 25.33 -33.03
C GLN A 2 -28.14 24.43 -32.81
N ARG A 3 -28.07 23.13 -33.12
CA ARG A 3 -29.16 22.15 -32.89
C ARG A 3 -28.87 21.06 -31.84
N TYR A 4 -27.68 21.06 -31.24
CA TYR A 4 -27.29 20.07 -30.21
C TYR A 4 -27.17 20.66 -28.80
N LYS A 5 -27.51 21.94 -28.58
CA LYS A 5 -27.51 22.58 -27.25
C LYS A 5 -28.87 22.56 -26.54
N VAL A 6 -29.96 22.24 -27.22
CA VAL A 6 -31.32 22.20 -26.63
C VAL A 6 -31.67 20.80 -26.08
N SER A 7 -31.12 19.73 -26.65
CA SER A 7 -31.36 18.36 -26.14
C SER A 7 -30.64 18.04 -24.83
N PHE A 8 -29.53 18.71 -24.50
CA PHE A 8 -28.83 18.45 -23.24
C PHE A 8 -29.49 19.18 -22.05
N LEU A 9 -30.06 20.37 -22.28
CA LEU A 9 -30.78 21.11 -21.22
C LEU A 9 -32.12 20.44 -20.86
N LEU A 10 -32.82 19.83 -21.84
CA LEU A 10 -34.06 19.07 -21.59
C LEU A 10 -33.79 17.71 -20.90
N LEU A 11 -32.63 17.09 -21.14
CA LEU A 11 -32.23 15.86 -20.44
C LEU A 11 -31.87 16.14 -18.97
N VAL A 12 -31.25 17.29 -18.67
CA VAL A 12 -30.91 17.71 -17.30
C VAL A 12 -32.15 18.12 -16.49
N ILE A 13 -33.15 18.75 -17.12
CA ILE A 13 -34.43 19.08 -16.46
C ILE A 13 -35.24 17.82 -16.12
N ASN A 14 -35.14 16.76 -16.94
CA ASN A 14 -35.80 15.48 -16.64
C ASN A 14 -35.07 14.61 -15.59
N ILE A 15 -33.79 14.88 -15.29
CA ILE A 15 -33.03 14.15 -14.26
C ILE A 15 -33.13 14.83 -12.87
N ILE A 16 -33.54 16.10 -12.80
CA ILE A 16 -33.69 16.84 -11.54
C ILE A 16 -35.12 16.81 -10.98
N ASN A 17 -36.13 16.37 -11.75
CA ASN A 17 -37.46 16.09 -11.22
C ASN A 17 -37.56 14.66 -10.68
N PHE A 18 -36.93 14.42 -9.52
CA PHE A 18 -37.29 13.30 -8.66
C PHE A 18 -38.55 13.67 -7.87
N THR A 19 -39.69 13.74 -8.56
CA THR A 19 -40.98 13.70 -7.89
C THR A 19 -41.12 12.34 -7.23
N MET A 20 -41.18 12.37 -5.90
CA MET A 20 -41.75 11.31 -5.07
C MET A 20 -43.01 10.76 -5.76
N ALA A 21 -42.96 9.50 -6.17
CA ALA A 21 -44.17 8.74 -6.44
C ALA A 21 -44.86 8.49 -5.10
N THR A 22 -45.66 9.45 -4.64
CA THR A 22 -46.71 9.22 -3.66
C THR A 22 -47.83 8.47 -4.37
N ASN A 23 -47.74 7.14 -4.41
CA ASN A 23 -48.97 6.35 -4.40
C ASN A 23 -49.50 6.38 -2.97
N VAL A 24 -50.27 7.44 -2.65
CA VAL A 24 -51.29 7.37 -1.62
C VAL A 24 -52.39 6.48 -2.19
N ASN A 25 -52.15 5.17 -2.19
CA ASN A 25 -53.25 4.23 -2.24
C ASN A 25 -53.81 4.17 -0.83
N ASN A 26 -55.03 4.69 -0.70
CA ASN A 26 -55.93 4.51 0.42
C ASN A 26 -55.77 3.11 1.02
N SER A 27 -55.04 3.03 2.13
CA SER A 27 -55.22 1.99 3.11
C SER A 27 -55.56 2.73 4.39
N SER A 28 -56.82 2.57 4.80
CA SER A 28 -57.32 2.68 6.17
C SER A 28 -56.23 3.04 7.19
N GLY A 29 -56.31 4.22 7.78
CA GLY A 29 -55.42 4.62 8.87
C GLY A 29 -55.40 3.53 9.95
N TRP A 30 -54.26 2.87 10.10
CA TRP A 30 -54.02 1.96 11.21
C TRP A 30 -53.93 2.82 12.48
N PRO A 31 -54.78 2.60 13.50
CA PRO A 31 -54.92 3.49 14.67
C PRO A 31 -53.70 3.52 15.62
N ILE A 32 -52.56 3.00 15.17
CA ILE A 32 -51.38 2.72 15.99
C ILE A 32 -50.34 3.85 15.85
N CYS A 33 -50.25 4.46 14.66
CA CYS A 33 -49.30 5.55 14.36
C CYS A 33 -50.02 6.79 13.82
N LYS A 34 -49.57 7.97 14.22
CA LYS A 34 -50.15 9.24 13.72
C LYS A 34 -49.60 9.56 12.34
N ASN A 35 -50.48 9.71 11.36
CA ASN A 35 -50.08 10.15 10.02
C ASN A 35 -49.84 11.68 10.03
N LYS A 36 -48.57 12.09 10.14
CA LYS A 36 -48.15 13.51 10.13
C LYS A 36 -47.00 13.74 9.16
N GLY A 37 -47.29 14.01 7.89
CA GLY A 37 -46.34 14.54 6.90
C GLY A 37 -44.98 13.81 6.80
N PHE A 38 -43.97 14.48 6.25
CA PHE A 38 -42.63 13.91 5.97
C PHE A 38 -41.79 13.55 7.22
N SER A 39 -42.27 13.77 8.45
CA SER A 39 -41.54 13.57 9.71
C SER A 39 -42.35 12.72 10.72
N GLY A 40 -42.88 11.58 10.28
CA GLY A 40 -43.73 10.70 11.08
C GLY A 40 -43.17 9.28 11.26
N CYS A 41 -44.00 8.37 11.77
CA CYS A 41 -43.71 6.93 11.78
C CYS A 41 -44.44 6.23 10.64
N ILE A 42 -43.72 5.38 9.91
CA ILE A 42 -44.27 4.43 8.94
C ILE A 42 -44.43 3.09 9.66
N CYS A 43 -45.67 2.64 9.77
CA CYS A 43 -46.03 1.45 10.52
C CYS A 43 -46.65 0.43 9.58
N THR A 44 -46.21 -0.82 9.69
CA THR A 44 -46.70 -1.93 8.85
C THR A 44 -47.56 -2.88 9.69
N ASN A 45 -48.41 -3.67 9.02
CA ASN A 45 -49.25 -4.68 9.67
C ASN A 45 -48.42 -5.77 10.39
N GLN A 46 -47.12 -5.85 10.11
CA GLN A 46 -46.17 -6.84 10.63
C GLN A 46 -45.55 -6.42 11.98
N LYS A 47 -46.29 -5.71 12.84
CA LYS A 47 -45.83 -5.25 14.17
C LYS A 47 -44.47 -4.51 14.15
N THR A 48 -44.20 -3.82 13.05
CA THR A 48 -42.94 -3.11 12.80
C THR A 48 -43.22 -1.64 12.55
N ALA A 49 -42.41 -0.77 13.15
CA ALA A 49 -42.47 0.67 12.92
C ALA A 49 -41.09 1.22 12.55
N ARG A 50 -41.03 2.08 11.54
CA ARG A 50 -39.88 2.93 11.25
C ARG A 50 -40.26 4.37 11.50
N CYS A 51 -39.57 5.06 12.39
CA CYS A 51 -39.88 6.44 12.73
C CYS A 51 -38.77 7.38 12.30
N TYR A 52 -39.15 8.55 11.80
CA TYR A 52 -38.25 9.62 11.38
C TYR A 52 -38.31 10.77 12.40
N ILE A 53 -37.59 10.64 13.52
CA ILE A 53 -37.61 11.59 14.64
C ILE A 53 -36.20 12.05 15.00
N SER A 54 -36.01 13.33 15.32
CA SER A 54 -34.70 13.87 15.71
C SER A 54 -34.35 13.60 17.19
N HIS A 55 -35.36 13.44 18.04
CA HIS A 55 -35.19 13.19 19.47
C HIS A 55 -36.06 12.00 19.91
N VAL A 56 -35.47 11.07 20.66
CA VAL A 56 -36.20 9.91 21.23
C VAL A 56 -37.39 10.35 22.09
N ALA A 57 -37.29 11.51 22.76
CA ALA A 57 -38.38 12.05 23.57
C ALA A 57 -39.66 12.36 22.77
N ASP A 58 -39.56 12.52 21.45
CA ASP A 58 -40.71 12.80 20.58
C ASP A 58 -41.45 11.54 20.12
N ILE A 59 -40.96 10.33 20.47
CA ILE A 59 -41.57 9.08 20.00
C ILE A 59 -43.03 8.93 20.46
N GLU A 60 -43.34 9.36 21.68
CA GLU A 60 -44.70 9.33 22.27
C GLU A 60 -45.67 10.27 21.53
N LYS A 61 -45.16 11.27 20.81
CA LYS A 61 -45.99 12.16 19.99
C LYS A 61 -46.47 11.45 18.72
N HIS A 62 -45.74 10.44 18.24
CA HIS A 62 -45.95 9.78 16.95
C HIS A 62 -46.57 8.38 17.06
N VAL A 63 -46.36 7.70 18.19
CA VAL A 63 -46.86 6.34 18.47
C VAL A 63 -47.93 6.36 19.55
N ILE A 64 -49.14 5.86 19.24
CA ILE A 64 -50.28 5.86 20.17
C ILE A 64 -50.31 4.57 21.02
N GLN A 65 -50.01 3.42 20.40
CA GLN A 65 -49.99 2.11 21.07
C GLN A 65 -48.59 1.45 20.97
N PRO A 66 -47.62 1.87 21.81
CA PRO A 66 -46.24 1.40 21.72
C PRO A 66 -46.06 -0.10 21.99
N ASN A 67 -46.93 -0.69 22.83
CA ASN A 67 -46.91 -2.13 23.15
C ASN A 67 -47.35 -3.05 22.01
N TRP A 68 -47.82 -2.53 20.88
CA TRP A 68 -48.18 -3.35 19.73
C TRP A 68 -46.94 -3.84 18.94
N PHE A 69 -45.86 -3.05 18.99
CA PHE A 69 -44.69 -3.26 18.14
C PHE A 69 -43.72 -4.28 18.73
N LEU A 70 -43.24 -5.17 17.85
CA LEU A 70 -42.15 -6.09 18.14
C LEU A 70 -40.82 -5.58 17.58
N GLN A 71 -40.85 -4.72 16.55
CA GLN A 71 -39.66 -4.16 15.92
C GLN A 71 -39.82 -2.65 15.75
N LEU A 72 -38.80 -1.89 16.16
CA LEU A 72 -38.76 -0.45 16.05
C LEU A 72 -37.43 -0.01 15.43
N ASP A 73 -37.51 0.70 14.32
CA ASP A 73 -36.37 1.24 13.58
C ASP A 73 -36.33 2.77 13.69
N LEU A 74 -35.30 3.26 14.39
CA LEU A 74 -34.95 4.66 14.59
C LEU A 74 -33.58 4.99 13.96
N SER A 75 -33.10 4.16 13.03
CA SER A 75 -31.81 4.38 12.39
C SER A 75 -31.81 5.59 11.45
N GLY A 76 -30.64 6.22 11.27
CA GLY A 76 -30.46 7.31 10.30
C GLY A 76 -31.13 8.64 10.66
N ASN A 77 -31.44 8.87 11.94
CA ASN A 77 -32.24 10.00 12.41
C ASN A 77 -31.44 11.16 13.03
N GLY A 78 -30.11 11.04 13.09
CA GLY A 78 -29.23 12.05 13.71
C GLY A 78 -29.42 12.21 15.23
N ILE A 79 -30.01 11.22 15.91
CA ILE A 79 -30.26 11.24 17.36
C ILE A 79 -28.91 11.36 18.10
N GLN A 80 -28.82 12.25 19.08
CA GLN A 80 -27.57 12.49 19.83
C GLN A 80 -27.58 11.91 21.26
N PHE A 81 -28.76 11.68 21.82
CA PHE A 81 -28.93 11.32 23.22
C PHE A 81 -30.11 10.39 23.41
N ILE A 82 -29.95 9.36 24.25
CA ILE A 82 -31.06 8.52 24.71
C ILE A 82 -31.42 8.91 26.15
N PRO A 83 -32.57 9.58 26.36
CA PRO A 83 -33.03 9.98 27.68
C PRO A 83 -33.58 8.79 28.49
N LYS A 84 -33.54 8.95 29.82
CA LYS A 84 -34.10 8.01 30.79
C LYS A 84 -35.59 7.74 30.52
N THR A 85 -35.98 6.46 30.59
CA THR A 85 -37.36 5.93 30.55
C THR A 85 -38.24 6.35 29.37
N LYS A 86 -37.73 6.97 28.30
CA LYS A 86 -38.57 7.39 27.15
C LYS A 86 -39.03 6.24 26.25
N LEU A 87 -38.42 5.07 26.39
CA LEU A 87 -38.82 3.86 25.66
C LEU A 87 -39.60 2.86 26.55
N SER A 88 -39.95 3.22 27.79
CA SER A 88 -40.50 2.25 28.75
C SER A 88 -41.85 1.68 28.38
N ASN A 89 -42.62 2.40 27.57
CA ASN A 89 -43.94 1.98 27.12
C ASN A 89 -43.89 1.01 25.93
N PHE A 90 -42.71 0.61 25.45
CA PHE A 90 -42.52 -0.36 24.37
C PHE A 90 -42.19 -1.76 24.92
N SER A 91 -42.96 -2.25 25.91
CA SER A 91 -42.61 -3.48 26.65
C SER A 91 -42.69 -4.77 25.83
N SER A 92 -43.39 -4.74 24.69
CA SER A 92 -43.48 -5.86 23.74
C SER A 92 -42.30 -5.96 22.77
N LEU A 93 -41.42 -4.96 22.75
CA LEU A 93 -40.38 -4.83 21.73
C LEU A 93 -39.37 -5.98 21.83
N ILE A 94 -39.04 -6.58 20.68
CA ILE A 94 -38.06 -7.65 20.52
C ILE A 94 -36.79 -7.12 19.85
N GLN A 95 -36.93 -6.21 18.88
CA GLN A 95 -35.80 -5.63 18.15
C GLN A 95 -35.88 -4.09 18.13
N LEU A 96 -34.76 -3.44 18.44
CA LEU A 96 -34.62 -1.99 18.41
C LEU A 96 -33.37 -1.60 17.62
N SER A 97 -33.56 -0.85 16.53
CA SER A 97 -32.46 -0.27 15.76
C SER A 97 -32.35 1.22 16.00
N LEU A 98 -31.17 1.66 16.43
CA LEU A 98 -30.73 3.04 16.62
C LEU A 98 -29.42 3.29 15.83
N ALA A 99 -29.17 2.45 14.81
CA ALA A 99 -27.94 2.50 14.05
C ALA A 99 -27.78 3.80 13.23
N ASN A 100 -26.54 4.15 12.88
CA ASN A 100 -26.23 5.30 12.03
C ASN A 100 -26.88 6.60 12.52
N ASN A 101 -26.74 6.86 13.82
CA ASN A 101 -27.16 8.10 14.47
C ASN A 101 -25.90 8.84 14.95
N SER A 102 -26.05 9.84 15.82
CA SER A 102 -24.92 10.57 16.41
C SER A 102 -24.94 10.46 17.94
N ILE A 103 -25.38 9.30 18.46
CA ILE A 103 -25.60 9.10 19.89
C ILE A 103 -24.26 9.18 20.61
N GLN A 104 -24.14 10.12 21.55
CA GLN A 104 -22.95 10.30 22.37
C GLN A 104 -23.14 9.78 23.79
N THR A 105 -24.36 9.93 24.33
CA THR A 105 -24.67 9.56 25.71
C THR A 105 -25.95 8.73 25.78
N VAL A 106 -25.87 7.61 26.49
CA VAL A 106 -27.00 6.75 26.85
C VAL A 106 -27.21 6.84 28.37
N SER A 107 -28.38 7.37 28.76
CA SER A 107 -28.70 7.59 30.18
C SER A 107 -28.92 6.28 30.95
N GLN A 108 -28.74 6.33 32.27
CA GLN A 108 -29.22 5.29 33.16
C GLN A 108 -30.73 5.05 32.93
N ARG A 109 -31.18 3.78 32.88
CA ARG A 109 -32.58 3.42 32.62
C ARG A 109 -33.12 3.94 31.28
N ALA A 110 -32.25 4.20 30.29
CA ALA A 110 -32.66 4.54 28.93
C ALA A 110 -33.52 3.45 28.27
N PHE A 111 -33.25 2.19 28.59
CA PHE A 111 -33.95 1.01 28.06
C PHE A 111 -34.88 0.35 29.08
N TYR A 112 -35.15 1.01 30.21
CA TYR A 112 -36.06 0.51 31.23
C TYR A 112 -37.44 0.20 30.63
N GLY A 113 -38.03 -0.94 31.00
CA GLY A 113 -39.32 -1.41 30.48
C GLY A 113 -39.24 -2.31 29.25
N LEU A 114 -38.07 -2.40 28.59
CA LEU A 114 -37.85 -3.23 27.40
C LEU A 114 -37.53 -4.70 27.75
N ALA A 115 -38.33 -5.31 28.64
CA ALA A 115 -38.06 -6.63 29.22
C ALA A 115 -37.97 -7.76 28.18
N ARG A 116 -38.61 -7.62 27.02
CA ARG A 116 -38.65 -8.63 25.93
C ARG A 116 -37.61 -8.39 24.83
N LEU A 117 -36.82 -7.31 24.92
CA LEU A 117 -35.89 -6.94 23.87
C LEU A 117 -34.77 -7.98 23.78
N ARG A 118 -34.59 -8.53 22.58
CA ARG A 118 -33.58 -9.55 22.25
C ARG A 118 -32.44 -8.98 21.42
N GLU A 119 -32.72 -7.98 20.59
CA GLU A 119 -31.74 -7.39 19.69
C GLU A 119 -31.71 -5.87 19.83
N LEU A 120 -30.55 -5.33 20.15
CA LEU A 120 -30.29 -3.90 20.22
C LEU A 120 -29.17 -3.52 19.26
N ASN A 121 -29.48 -2.65 18.30
CA ASN A 121 -28.51 -2.18 17.32
C ASN A 121 -28.19 -0.70 17.51
N LEU A 122 -26.96 -0.42 17.94
CA LEU A 122 -26.35 0.89 18.18
C LEU A 122 -25.13 1.11 17.27
N ARG A 123 -24.99 0.31 16.18
CA ARG A 123 -23.90 0.43 15.19
C ARG A 123 -23.81 1.87 14.66
N ASP A 124 -22.60 2.32 14.31
CA ASP A 124 -22.39 3.65 13.72
C ASP A 124 -22.97 4.79 14.57
N ASN A 125 -22.53 4.83 15.82
CA ASN A 125 -22.76 5.97 16.70
C ASN A 125 -21.41 6.47 17.23
N THR A 126 -21.45 7.47 18.08
CA THR A 126 -20.26 8.06 18.71
C THR A 126 -20.37 7.98 20.22
N ILE A 127 -20.80 6.82 20.73
CA ILE A 127 -21.05 6.64 22.16
C ILE A 127 -19.74 6.89 22.91
N LYS A 128 -19.81 7.76 23.92
CA LYS A 128 -18.74 8.07 24.86
C LYS A 128 -19.10 7.62 26.26
N GLN A 129 -20.38 7.72 26.61
CA GLN A 129 -20.89 7.42 27.95
C GLN A 129 -22.17 6.59 27.85
N TRP A 130 -22.18 5.46 28.55
CA TRP A 130 -23.38 4.66 28.78
C TRP A 130 -23.33 4.19 30.24
N ASP A 131 -24.27 4.66 31.05
CA ASP A 131 -24.44 4.15 32.42
C ASP A 131 -25.19 2.80 32.37
N THR A 132 -24.45 1.73 32.64
CA THR A 132 -24.91 0.34 32.54
C THR A 132 -25.31 -0.25 33.90
N THR A 133 -25.30 0.53 34.99
CA THR A 133 -25.53 0.03 36.35
C THR A 133 -26.86 -0.72 36.52
N SER A 134 -27.90 -0.32 35.78
CA SER A 134 -29.22 -0.94 35.79
C SER A 134 -29.48 -1.88 34.59
N ILE A 135 -28.46 -2.18 33.76
CA ILE A 135 -28.67 -2.82 32.45
C ILE A 135 -29.29 -4.22 32.57
N GLY A 136 -28.96 -4.98 33.62
CA GLY A 136 -29.56 -6.29 33.88
C GLY A 136 -31.06 -6.23 34.18
N GLN A 137 -31.55 -5.11 34.71
CA GLN A 137 -32.98 -4.87 34.95
C GLN A 137 -33.66 -4.30 33.69
N ASP A 138 -32.95 -3.45 32.94
CA ASP A 138 -33.47 -2.80 31.74
C ASP A 138 -33.62 -3.78 30.57
N LEU A 139 -32.64 -4.67 30.38
CA LEU A 139 -32.50 -5.56 29.22
C LEU A 139 -32.28 -7.04 29.61
N PRO A 140 -33.17 -7.65 30.42
CA PRO A 140 -32.98 -9.02 30.93
C PRO A 140 -32.99 -10.09 29.83
N SER A 141 -33.68 -9.85 28.71
CA SER A 141 -33.83 -10.81 27.59
C SER A 141 -32.84 -10.59 26.44
N LEU A 142 -31.91 -9.63 26.57
CA LEU A 142 -31.04 -9.23 25.47
C LEU A 142 -30.11 -10.37 25.09
N SER A 143 -30.16 -10.77 23.81
CA SER A 143 -29.33 -11.83 23.25
C SER A 143 -28.28 -11.35 22.26
N LEU A 144 -28.54 -10.25 21.56
CA LEU A 144 -27.66 -9.70 20.54
C LEU A 144 -27.52 -8.20 20.75
N LEU A 145 -26.28 -7.76 20.93
CA LEU A 145 -25.93 -6.34 21.02
C LEU A 145 -25.00 -5.97 19.86
N ASN A 146 -25.42 -5.04 19.01
CA ASN A 146 -24.56 -4.50 17.96
C ASN A 146 -24.12 -3.09 18.34
N VAL A 147 -22.85 -2.94 18.68
CA VAL A 147 -22.22 -1.66 19.06
C VAL A 147 -21.02 -1.36 18.15
N ALA A 148 -20.95 -2.04 16.99
CA ALA A 148 -19.84 -1.90 16.06
C ALA A 148 -19.69 -0.43 15.61
N ARG A 149 -18.44 -0.01 15.39
CA ARG A 149 -18.08 1.37 15.01
C ARG A 149 -18.30 2.45 16.09
N ASN A 150 -18.49 2.06 17.36
CA ASN A 150 -18.35 2.97 18.51
C ASN A 150 -16.92 2.88 19.08
N THR A 151 -15.96 3.56 18.46
CA THR A 151 -14.52 3.40 18.73
C THR A 151 -14.03 3.99 20.06
N TYR A 152 -14.87 4.75 20.77
CA TYR A 152 -14.55 5.41 22.04
C TYR A 152 -15.27 4.82 23.25
N TRP A 153 -16.14 3.84 23.05
CA TRP A 153 -16.86 3.16 24.12
C TRP A 153 -16.77 1.65 23.94
N LYS A 154 -16.43 0.96 25.02
CA LYS A 154 -16.38 -0.51 25.09
C LYS A 154 -17.40 -1.01 26.11
N PRO A 155 -17.96 -2.21 25.94
CA PRO A 155 -18.78 -2.84 26.96
C PRO A 155 -18.02 -2.98 28.27
N ASP A 156 -18.71 -2.79 29.38
CA ASP A 156 -18.20 -3.05 30.71
C ASP A 156 -18.70 -4.41 31.22
N GLN A 157 -18.30 -4.75 32.45
CA GLN A 157 -18.66 -6.01 33.08
C GLN A 157 -20.18 -6.22 33.17
N ASN A 158 -20.97 -5.16 33.41
CA ASN A 158 -22.43 -5.25 33.54
C ASN A 158 -23.10 -5.73 32.25
N ILE A 159 -22.61 -5.26 31.09
CA ILE A 159 -23.10 -5.73 29.79
C ILE A 159 -22.62 -7.15 29.52
N LEU A 160 -21.34 -7.44 29.77
CA LEU A 160 -20.76 -8.76 29.49
C LEU A 160 -21.37 -9.87 30.35
N SER A 161 -21.82 -9.54 31.56
CA SER A 161 -22.47 -10.46 32.50
C SER A 161 -23.97 -10.64 32.27
N LEU A 162 -24.56 -10.04 31.23
CA LEU A 162 -25.97 -10.23 30.93
C LEU A 162 -26.27 -11.72 30.69
N PRO A 163 -27.28 -12.31 31.36
CA PRO A 163 -27.45 -13.75 31.41
C PRO A 163 -27.80 -14.34 30.04
N ASN A 164 -28.59 -13.62 29.25
CA ASN A 164 -29.06 -14.09 27.94
C ASN A 164 -28.21 -13.61 26.76
N LEU A 165 -27.17 -12.80 27.01
CA LEU A 165 -26.35 -12.20 25.95
C LEU A 165 -25.47 -13.25 25.29
N LYS A 166 -25.67 -13.44 23.98
CA LYS A 166 -25.04 -14.50 23.17
C LYS A 166 -24.00 -13.96 22.21
N VAL A 167 -24.31 -12.83 21.56
CA VAL A 167 -23.49 -12.25 20.49
C VAL A 167 -23.33 -10.75 20.70
N ILE A 168 -22.09 -10.27 20.60
CA ILE A 168 -21.79 -8.82 20.62
C ILE A 168 -20.98 -8.45 19.38
N TYR A 169 -21.59 -7.67 18.48
CA TYR A 169 -20.85 -7.07 17.38
C TYR A 169 -20.13 -5.82 17.88
N LEU A 170 -18.80 -5.91 17.97
CA LEU A 170 -17.94 -4.87 18.56
C LEU A 170 -16.97 -4.28 17.56
N LEU A 171 -16.42 -5.15 16.72
CA LEU A 171 -15.31 -4.83 15.84
C LEU A 171 -15.81 -4.60 14.41
N LEU A 172 -15.21 -3.58 13.81
CA LEU A 172 -15.52 -3.02 12.49
C LEU A 172 -15.66 -4.10 11.41
N GLU A 173 -16.62 -3.89 10.52
CA GLU A 173 -16.61 -4.45 9.18
C GLU A 173 -15.51 -3.77 8.36
N VAL A 174 -14.34 -4.40 8.21
CA VAL A 174 -13.20 -3.80 7.49
C VAL A 174 -13.24 -4.28 6.05
N THR A 175 -13.46 -3.38 5.11
CA THR A 175 -13.36 -3.70 3.67
C THR A 175 -11.92 -4.13 3.36
N ILE A 176 -11.75 -5.37 2.89
CA ILE A 176 -10.45 -5.89 2.45
C ILE A 176 -10.26 -5.57 0.97
N HIS A 177 -11.29 -5.81 0.15
CA HIS A 177 -11.39 -5.51 -1.27
C HIS A 177 -12.81 -5.03 -1.63
N GLU A 178 -13.03 -4.54 -2.86
CA GLU A 178 -14.34 -4.04 -3.30
C GLU A 178 -15.50 -5.05 -3.10
N SER A 179 -15.21 -6.34 -2.99
CA SER A 179 -16.16 -7.46 -2.87
C SER A 179 -16.19 -8.17 -1.51
N SER A 180 -15.32 -7.85 -0.55
CA SER A 180 -15.20 -8.60 0.71
C SER A 180 -14.96 -7.74 1.95
N SER A 181 -15.63 -8.13 3.03
CA SER A 181 -15.63 -7.46 4.33
C SER A 181 -15.15 -8.41 5.42
N PHE A 182 -14.32 -7.92 6.33
CA PHE A 182 -13.91 -8.66 7.53
C PHE A 182 -14.78 -8.28 8.72
N ARG A 183 -15.40 -9.23 9.40
CA ARG A 183 -16.26 -8.98 10.56
C ARG A 183 -15.77 -9.77 11.77
N CYS A 184 -15.68 -9.11 12.92
CA CYS A 184 -15.36 -9.74 14.20
C CYS A 184 -16.43 -9.44 15.24
N TYR A 185 -16.79 -10.43 16.04
CA TYR A 185 -17.77 -10.34 17.12
C TYR A 185 -17.37 -11.22 18.30
N LEU A 186 -17.93 -10.94 19.48
CA LEU A 186 -17.81 -11.81 20.65
C LEU A 186 -18.98 -12.80 20.69
N ILE A 187 -18.69 -14.05 21.03
CA ILE A 187 -19.65 -15.14 21.14
C ILE A 187 -19.41 -15.94 22.42
N ARG A 188 -20.48 -16.38 23.11
CA ARG A 188 -20.36 -17.19 24.34
C ARG A 188 -20.05 -18.66 24.03
N GLN A 189 -19.14 -19.30 24.78
CA GLN A 189 -18.84 -20.74 24.69
C GLN A 189 -20.11 -21.56 24.93
N ASN A 190 -20.23 -22.72 24.28
CA ASN A 190 -21.40 -23.62 24.29
C ASN A 190 -22.55 -23.31 23.31
N MET A 191 -22.36 -22.38 22.38
CA MET A 191 -23.22 -22.33 21.19
C MET A 191 -22.62 -23.18 20.07
N THR A 192 -23.21 -24.36 19.82
CA THR A 192 -23.19 -24.93 18.48
C THR A 192 -24.01 -23.99 17.60
N LEU A 193 -23.35 -23.26 16.69
CA LEU A 193 -24.08 -22.54 15.65
C LEU A 193 -24.79 -23.59 14.80
N GLY A 194 -26.08 -23.80 15.07
CA GLY A 194 -26.90 -24.74 14.34
C GLY A 194 -26.93 -24.40 12.85
N ASN A 195 -26.57 -25.39 12.03
CA ASN A 195 -27.01 -25.63 10.65
C ASN A 195 -27.04 -24.50 9.61
N GLU A 196 -26.30 -23.42 9.79
CA GLU A 196 -25.73 -22.70 8.66
C GLU A 196 -24.21 -22.86 8.72
N ASN A 197 -23.61 -23.31 7.62
CA ASN A 197 -22.20 -23.75 7.50
C ASN A 197 -21.18 -22.72 8.03
N TYR A 198 -20.91 -22.74 9.34
CA TYR A 198 -19.79 -22.04 9.97
C TYR A 198 -18.74 -23.02 10.53
N SER A 199 -18.92 -24.32 10.28
CA SER A 199 -18.03 -25.41 10.68
C SER A 199 -16.86 -25.68 9.72
N GLU A 200 -16.67 -24.88 8.66
CA GLU A 200 -15.50 -24.99 7.76
C GLU A 200 -14.35 -24.03 8.06
N ILE A 201 -14.41 -23.26 9.15
CA ILE A 201 -13.41 -22.22 9.44
C ILE A 201 -12.81 -22.38 10.84
N LEU A 202 -12.11 -23.50 11.07
CA LEU A 202 -10.97 -23.57 11.99
C LEU A 202 -10.07 -24.77 11.65
N PRO A 203 -8.78 -24.57 11.32
CA PRO A 203 -7.81 -25.66 11.28
C PRO A 203 -7.55 -26.17 12.69
N SER A 204 -7.43 -27.49 12.84
CA SER A 204 -7.25 -28.28 14.06
C SER A 204 -5.96 -28.00 14.87
N ASN A 205 -5.21 -26.95 14.55
CA ASN A 205 -3.89 -26.67 15.14
C ASN A 205 -3.84 -25.34 15.92
N VAL A 206 -4.95 -24.64 16.13
CA VAL A 206 -4.97 -23.40 16.94
C VAL A 206 -5.33 -23.73 18.39
N GLN A 207 -4.47 -24.51 19.04
CA GLN A 207 -4.44 -24.65 20.50
C GLN A 207 -3.14 -24.12 21.14
N GLU A 208 -2.24 -23.52 20.38
CA GLU A 208 -1.03 -22.91 20.96
C GLU A 208 -1.04 -21.39 20.85
N LYS A 209 -1.16 -20.75 22.03
CA LYS A 209 -0.82 -19.35 22.32
C LYS A 209 -1.26 -18.33 21.26
N VAL A 210 -2.56 -18.04 21.22
CA VAL A 210 -3.02 -16.77 20.64
C VAL A 210 -2.62 -15.66 21.62
N ASP A 211 -1.58 -14.89 21.27
CA ASP A 211 -1.22 -13.68 21.99
C ASP A 211 -2.36 -12.67 21.86
N PHE A 212 -3.15 -12.54 22.94
CA PHE A 212 -4.42 -11.79 22.98
C PHE A 212 -4.26 -10.29 22.70
N THR A 213 -3.03 -9.80 22.62
CA THR A 213 -2.70 -8.39 22.39
C THR A 213 -2.81 -7.97 20.92
N THR A 214 -2.76 -8.91 19.97
CA THR A 214 -2.77 -8.60 18.53
C THR A 214 -3.55 -9.62 17.69
N PHE A 215 -4.80 -9.30 17.32
CA PHE A 215 -5.56 -10.10 16.36
C PHE A 215 -5.09 -9.81 14.93
N ALA A 216 -4.12 -10.56 14.40
CA ALA A 216 -3.74 -10.50 12.99
C ALA A 216 -4.62 -11.44 12.15
N TRP A 217 -5.30 -10.95 11.11
CA TRP A 217 -6.07 -11.82 10.21
C TRP A 217 -5.30 -12.22 8.97
N TYR A 218 -5.54 -13.48 8.57
CA TYR A 218 -4.82 -14.16 7.51
C TYR A 218 -5.55 -13.99 6.18
N ASP A 219 -5.04 -13.15 5.29
CA ASP A 219 -4.87 -13.65 3.93
C ASP A 219 -3.69 -14.62 4.02
N LYS A 220 -3.92 -15.92 3.73
CA LYS A 220 -2.94 -17.03 3.92
C LYS A 220 -1.59 -16.82 3.19
N ILE A 221 -1.45 -15.74 2.44
CA ILE A 221 -0.66 -15.64 1.23
C ILE A 221 -0.15 -14.18 1.01
N SER A 222 -0.16 -13.33 2.04
CA SER A 222 0.42 -11.97 1.95
C SER A 222 1.30 -11.65 3.15
N CYS A 223 2.42 -10.98 2.88
CA CYS A 223 3.34 -10.45 3.88
C CYS A 223 2.69 -9.36 4.73
N ILE A 224 1.78 -8.56 4.17
CA ILE A 224 1.08 -7.49 4.89
C ILE A 224 -0.22 -8.05 5.49
N LYS A 225 -0.28 -8.07 6.81
CA LYS A 225 -1.48 -8.43 7.59
C LYS A 225 -2.02 -7.22 8.31
N ARG A 226 -3.32 -7.20 8.57
CA ARG A 226 -3.93 -6.21 9.47
C ARG A 226 -4.09 -6.85 10.84
N SER A 227 -3.80 -6.07 11.88
CA SER A 227 -3.84 -6.49 13.27
C SER A 227 -4.67 -5.54 14.12
N ILE A 228 -5.47 -6.05 15.07
CA ILE A 228 -6.19 -5.26 16.08
C ILE A 228 -5.40 -5.27 17.37
N ASN A 229 -5.11 -4.09 17.90
CA ASN A 229 -4.60 -3.93 19.26
C ASN A 229 -5.72 -3.47 20.19
N ILE A 230 -5.92 -4.21 21.28
CA ILE A 230 -6.81 -3.85 22.39
C ILE A 230 -5.91 -3.59 23.60
N PRO A 231 -5.61 -2.32 23.94
CA PRO A 231 -4.63 -1.98 24.97
C PRO A 231 -5.07 -2.31 26.41
N ASP A 232 -6.37 -2.52 26.65
CA ASP A 232 -6.89 -2.84 27.98
C ASP A 232 -6.87 -4.36 28.24
N SER A 233 -5.86 -4.82 28.99
CA SER A 233 -5.71 -6.23 29.37
C SER A 233 -6.79 -6.72 30.34
N ASN A 234 -7.32 -5.85 31.19
CA ASN A 234 -8.37 -6.22 32.14
C ASN A 234 -9.67 -6.56 31.40
N PHE A 235 -9.98 -5.82 30.34
CA PHE A 235 -11.12 -6.14 29.47
C PHE A 235 -11.03 -7.54 28.87
N LEU A 236 -9.83 -7.97 28.45
CA LEU A 236 -9.61 -9.32 27.91
C LEU A 236 -9.79 -10.41 28.97
N ASN A 237 -9.43 -10.13 30.23
CA ASN A 237 -9.67 -11.05 31.34
C ASN A 237 -11.16 -11.18 31.64
N VAL A 238 -11.90 -10.05 31.69
CA VAL A 238 -13.35 -10.07 31.89
C VAL A 238 -14.07 -10.83 30.77
N ILE A 239 -13.64 -10.67 29.51
CA ILE A 239 -14.19 -11.46 28.39
C ILE A 239 -14.03 -12.96 28.64
N LYS A 240 -12.84 -13.40 29.08
CA LYS A 240 -12.56 -14.81 29.37
C LYS A 240 -13.37 -15.33 30.56
N GLU A 241 -13.47 -14.54 31.63
CA GLU A 241 -14.28 -14.87 32.81
C GLU A 241 -15.77 -15.03 32.47
N GLN A 242 -16.27 -14.27 31.49
CA GLN A 242 -17.65 -14.36 31.01
C GLN A 242 -17.84 -15.41 29.89
N GLU A 243 -16.86 -16.28 29.67
CA GLU A 243 -16.85 -17.32 28.63
C GLU A 243 -17.14 -16.76 27.22
N LEU A 244 -16.73 -15.53 26.94
CA LEU A 244 -16.87 -14.89 25.63
C LEU A 244 -15.57 -15.05 24.82
N TYR A 245 -15.72 -15.30 23.52
CA TYR A 245 -14.60 -15.54 22.60
C TYR A 245 -14.75 -14.68 21.35
N PHE A 246 -13.62 -14.21 20.81
CA PHE A 246 -13.62 -13.53 19.53
C PHE A 246 -13.83 -14.54 18.41
N HIS A 247 -14.83 -14.27 17.58
CA HIS A 247 -15.05 -14.95 16.31
C HIS A 247 -14.93 -13.94 15.18
N CYS A 248 -14.08 -14.23 14.21
CA CYS A 248 -13.76 -13.36 13.10
C CYS A 248 -13.88 -14.10 11.77
N GLN A 249 -14.58 -13.52 10.80
CA GLN A 249 -14.83 -14.13 9.50
C GLN A 249 -14.73 -13.12 8.36
N VAL A 250 -14.37 -13.62 7.17
CA VAL A 250 -14.49 -12.87 5.92
C VAL A 250 -15.87 -13.15 5.35
N VAL A 251 -16.65 -12.10 5.14
CA VAL A 251 -18.00 -12.17 4.59
C VAL A 251 -17.97 -11.53 3.19
N PRO A 252 -18.61 -12.13 2.17
CA PRO A 252 -18.88 -11.41 0.93
C PRO A 252 -19.67 -10.13 1.24
N ARG A 253 -19.51 -9.09 0.42
CA ARG A 253 -20.19 -7.81 0.64
C ARG A 253 -21.71 -7.98 0.45
N ASP A 254 -22.40 -8.38 1.51
CA ASP A 254 -23.85 -8.51 1.51
C ASP A 254 -24.49 -7.12 1.63
N LYS A 255 -25.29 -6.76 0.62
CA LYS A 255 -26.09 -5.53 0.62
C LYS A 255 -27.33 -5.62 1.53
N SER A 256 -27.57 -6.75 2.20
CA SER A 256 -28.92 -7.20 2.56
C SER A 256 -29.18 -7.57 4.02
N PHE A 257 -28.28 -7.32 4.98
CA PHE A 257 -28.65 -7.41 6.39
C PHE A 257 -28.16 -6.19 7.18
N LEU A 258 -29.09 -5.25 7.39
CA LEU A 258 -28.94 -3.92 8.03
C LEU A 258 -28.28 -2.87 7.13
N GLY A 259 -29.09 -2.35 6.20
CA GLY A 259 -28.73 -1.34 5.22
C GLY A 259 -28.10 -0.07 5.80
N GLY A 260 -26.96 0.28 5.23
CA GLY A 260 -26.29 1.57 5.34
C GLY A 260 -25.12 1.55 4.39
N GLU A 261 -25.04 2.53 3.48
CA GLU A 261 -23.88 2.70 2.61
C GLU A 261 -22.61 2.83 3.48
N ASP A 262 -21.69 1.88 3.36
CA ASP A 262 -20.37 2.01 3.94
C ASP A 262 -19.66 3.20 3.28
N ARG A 263 -19.61 4.33 3.99
CA ARG A 263 -18.68 5.41 3.65
C ARG A 263 -17.29 4.79 3.53
N LYS A 264 -16.69 4.92 2.34
CA LYS A 264 -15.28 4.59 2.09
C LYS A 264 -14.47 5.04 3.30
N MET A 265 -13.71 4.10 3.87
CA MET A 265 -12.68 4.35 4.88
C MET A 265 -11.58 5.18 4.21
N THR A 266 -11.92 6.42 3.83
CA THR A 266 -10.94 7.47 3.74
C THR A 266 -10.40 7.59 5.15
N SER A 267 -9.09 7.47 5.27
CA SER A 267 -8.31 8.02 6.35
C SER A 267 -8.79 9.44 6.62
N ARG A 268 -9.87 9.57 7.41
CA ARG A 268 -10.14 10.79 8.13
C ARG A 268 -8.85 10.98 8.89
N LYS A 269 -8.07 11.99 8.45
CA LYS A 269 -6.94 12.55 9.16
C LYS A 269 -7.22 12.31 10.63
N LEU A 270 -6.36 11.56 11.31
CA LEU A 270 -6.22 11.70 12.76
C LEU A 270 -5.94 13.19 12.94
N SER A 271 -7.02 13.95 13.05
CA SER A 271 -6.99 15.37 13.22
C SER A 271 -6.25 15.54 14.52
N HIS A 272 -5.18 16.31 14.48
CA HIS A 272 -4.58 16.92 15.66
C HIS A 272 -5.68 17.73 16.37
N THR A 273 -6.52 17.05 17.14
CA THR A 273 -7.35 17.65 18.18
C THR A 273 -6.74 17.20 19.48
N ASN A 274 -6.32 18.17 20.29
CA ASN A 274 -5.67 18.06 21.58
C ASN A 274 -6.51 17.35 22.68
N ASP A 275 -7.42 16.43 22.32
CA ASP A 275 -8.21 15.66 23.27
C ASP A 275 -7.59 14.29 23.53
N LYS A 276 -7.20 14.07 24.79
CA LYS A 276 -6.51 12.90 25.34
C LYS A 276 -7.29 11.57 25.30
N ILE A 277 -8.29 11.41 24.42
CA ILE A 277 -9.13 10.20 24.39
C ILE A 277 -8.70 9.30 23.23
N ARG A 278 -7.93 8.26 23.55
CA ARG A 278 -7.53 7.23 22.60
C ARG A 278 -8.70 6.25 22.38
N PRO A 279 -8.90 5.71 21.16
CA PRO A 279 -9.90 4.69 20.93
C PRO A 279 -9.57 3.42 21.74
N TRP A 280 -10.60 2.68 22.14
CA TRP A 280 -10.42 1.47 22.97
C TRP A 280 -9.84 0.27 22.19
N TYR A 281 -9.82 0.35 20.86
CA TYR A 281 -9.05 -0.52 19.98
C TYR A 281 -8.54 0.29 18.78
N TYR A 282 -7.47 -0.19 18.15
CA TYR A 282 -7.03 0.35 16.86
C TYR A 282 -6.51 -0.77 15.95
N ILE A 283 -6.66 -0.56 14.64
CA ILE A 283 -6.20 -1.49 13.61
C ILE A 283 -4.91 -0.93 12.99
N PHE A 284 -3.90 -1.78 12.83
CA PHE A 284 -2.63 -1.41 12.20
C PHE A 284 -2.15 -2.51 11.26
N MET A 285 -1.27 -2.17 10.33
CA MET A 285 -0.65 -3.15 9.43
C MET A 285 0.58 -3.77 10.10
N VAL A 286 0.83 -5.04 9.83
CA VAL A 286 1.99 -5.82 10.28
C VAL A 286 2.59 -6.49 9.05
N ASP A 287 3.85 -6.22 8.76
CA ASP A 287 4.60 -6.94 7.72
C ASP A 287 5.33 -8.13 8.38
N ILE A 288 4.79 -9.33 8.21
CA ILE A 288 5.38 -10.56 8.78
C ILE A 288 6.66 -11.01 8.06
N CYS A 289 6.95 -10.44 6.88
CA CYS A 289 8.12 -10.76 6.08
C CYS A 289 9.28 -9.78 6.34
N TRP A 290 9.05 -8.74 7.14
CA TRP A 290 9.99 -7.63 7.38
C TRP A 290 11.40 -8.13 7.74
N ASP A 291 11.51 -9.02 8.72
CA ASP A 291 12.80 -9.51 9.21
C ASP A 291 13.53 -10.38 8.18
N THR A 292 12.80 -11.28 7.52
CA THR A 292 13.36 -12.16 6.46
C THR A 292 13.88 -11.34 5.29
N VAL A 293 13.10 -10.35 4.82
CA VAL A 293 13.50 -9.45 3.73
C VAL A 293 14.75 -8.66 4.11
N ASN A 294 14.80 -8.11 5.32
CA ASN A 294 15.95 -7.36 5.80
C ASN A 294 17.20 -8.23 5.98
N LEU A 295 17.05 -9.51 6.30
CA LEU A 295 18.15 -10.48 6.37
C LEU A 295 18.72 -10.77 4.98
N VAL A 296 17.85 -11.01 3.98
CA VAL A 296 18.25 -11.31 2.59
C VAL A 296 18.97 -10.12 1.93
N HIS A 297 18.73 -8.89 2.39
CA HIS A 297 19.40 -7.70 1.87
C HIS A 297 20.83 -7.48 2.38
N ILE A 298 21.31 -8.20 3.40
CA ILE A 298 22.65 -8.01 3.96
C ILE A 298 23.77 -8.21 2.92
N PRO A 299 23.78 -9.28 2.09
CA PRO A 299 24.79 -9.42 1.03
C PRO A 299 24.75 -8.29 -0.01
N ILE A 300 23.56 -7.75 -0.29
CA ILE A 300 23.40 -6.65 -1.25
C ILE A 300 24.01 -5.36 -0.71
N LEU A 301 23.93 -5.12 0.61
CA LEU A 301 24.61 -3.99 1.25
C LEU A 301 26.14 -4.07 1.03
N CYS A 302 26.73 -5.25 1.24
CA CYS A 302 28.16 -5.46 1.00
C CYS A 302 28.54 -5.19 -0.47
N LEU A 303 27.75 -5.72 -1.40
CA LEU A 303 27.95 -5.49 -2.84
C LEU A 303 27.83 -4.01 -3.20
N GLY A 304 26.84 -3.30 -2.66
CA GLY A 304 26.62 -1.88 -2.88
C GLY A 304 27.79 -1.02 -2.39
N LEU A 305 28.36 -1.33 -1.21
CA LEU A 305 29.54 -0.64 -0.68
C LEU A 305 30.77 -0.82 -1.57
N VAL A 306 31.03 -2.06 -2.02
CA VAL A 306 32.15 -2.35 -2.94
C VAL A 306 31.93 -1.67 -4.30
N ALA A 307 30.71 -1.74 -4.84
CA ALA A 307 30.34 -1.06 -6.08
C ALA A 307 30.57 0.45 -5.98
N MET A 308 30.19 1.07 -4.86
CA MET A 308 30.39 2.50 -4.63
C MET A 308 31.87 2.87 -4.71
N VAL A 309 32.75 2.09 -4.05
CA VAL A 309 34.20 2.32 -4.10
C VAL A 309 34.75 2.17 -5.52
N PHE A 310 34.39 1.10 -6.23
CA PHE A 310 34.88 0.87 -7.59
C PHE A 310 34.46 1.96 -8.57
N ASN A 311 33.20 2.39 -8.52
CA ASN A 311 32.71 3.45 -9.38
C ASN A 311 33.34 4.81 -9.04
N LEU A 312 33.60 5.08 -7.75
CA LEU A 312 34.32 6.29 -7.33
C LEU A 312 35.76 6.31 -7.87
N ILE A 313 36.47 5.17 -7.83
CA ILE A 313 37.81 5.04 -8.42
C ILE A 313 37.78 5.38 -9.91
N ILE A 314 36.79 4.90 -10.66
CA ILE A 314 36.64 5.17 -12.10
C ILE A 314 36.46 6.66 -12.37
N VAL A 315 35.54 7.30 -11.65
CA VAL A 315 35.26 8.74 -11.79
C VAL A 315 36.51 9.54 -11.48
N ILE A 316 37.16 9.31 -10.33
CA ILE A 316 38.35 10.05 -9.91
C ILE A 316 39.52 9.86 -10.89
N THR A 317 39.80 8.62 -11.31
CA THR A 317 40.91 8.31 -12.22
C THR A 317 40.70 8.97 -13.58
N THR A 318 39.47 8.97 -14.07
CA THR A 318 39.11 9.60 -15.34
C THR A 318 39.22 11.11 -15.24
N LEU A 319 38.73 11.73 -14.17
CA LEU A 319 38.79 13.19 -13.99
C LEU A 319 40.22 13.71 -13.81
N ARG A 320 41.11 12.93 -13.20
CA ARG A 320 42.52 13.33 -13.01
C ARG A 320 43.37 13.10 -14.26
N SER A 321 43.16 12.01 -15.01
CA SER A 321 43.98 11.72 -16.19
C SER A 321 43.54 12.51 -17.43
N ARG A 322 44.42 13.41 -17.90
CA ARG A 322 44.21 14.11 -19.18
C ARG A 322 43.98 13.15 -20.36
N VAL A 323 44.74 12.05 -20.41
CA VAL A 323 44.64 11.02 -21.45
C VAL A 323 43.26 10.38 -21.49
N LEU A 324 42.64 10.15 -20.32
CA LEU A 324 41.30 9.59 -20.24
C LEU A 324 40.22 10.64 -20.55
N ARG A 325 40.39 11.89 -20.09
CA ARG A 325 39.44 12.99 -20.37
C ARG A 325 39.35 13.38 -21.85
N GLU A 326 40.40 13.18 -22.62
CA GLU A 326 40.40 13.46 -24.06
C GLU A 326 39.73 12.32 -24.86
N SER A 327 39.45 11.17 -24.22
CA SER A 327 38.79 10.03 -24.84
C SER A 327 37.28 10.00 -24.53
N VAL A 328 36.45 10.20 -25.55
CA VAL A 328 34.97 10.17 -25.45
C VAL A 328 34.48 8.92 -24.73
N ALA A 329 35.00 7.74 -25.10
CA ALA A 329 34.59 6.48 -24.48
C ALA A 329 34.86 6.39 -22.96
N HIS A 330 35.99 6.92 -22.46
CA HIS A 330 36.29 6.88 -21.03
C HIS A 330 35.45 7.90 -20.26
N VAL A 331 35.16 9.06 -20.88
CA VAL A 331 34.25 10.06 -20.31
C VAL A 331 32.82 9.50 -20.19
N LEU A 332 32.34 8.78 -21.20
CA LEU A 332 31.03 8.10 -21.14
C LEU A 332 31.00 7.03 -20.05
N VAL A 333 32.03 6.18 -19.94
CA VAL A 333 32.13 5.17 -18.87
C VAL A 333 32.18 5.81 -17.48
N ALA A 334 32.87 6.94 -17.31
CA ALA A 334 32.86 7.67 -16.06
C ALA A 334 31.47 8.23 -15.71
N ASN A 335 30.68 8.65 -16.70
CA ASN A 335 29.30 9.10 -16.47
C ASN A 335 28.35 7.93 -16.15
N ILE A 336 28.55 6.76 -16.77
CA ILE A 336 27.88 5.52 -16.36
C ILE A 336 28.17 5.21 -14.89
N ALA A 337 29.44 5.33 -14.47
CA ALA A 337 29.85 5.14 -13.09
C ALA A 337 29.18 6.14 -12.11
N VAL A 338 28.88 7.37 -12.54
CA VAL A 338 28.09 8.33 -11.73
C VAL A 338 26.64 7.84 -11.54
N GLY A 339 26.02 7.27 -12.58
CA GLY A 339 24.72 6.61 -12.46
C GLY A 339 24.76 5.45 -11.47
N ASP A 340 25.76 4.57 -11.60
CA ASP A 340 25.98 3.42 -10.70
C ASP A 340 26.24 3.85 -9.23
N LEU A 341 26.86 5.02 -9.00
CA LEU A 341 27.00 5.62 -7.66
C LEU A 341 25.63 5.99 -7.06
N LEU A 342 24.71 6.59 -7.84
CA LEU A 342 23.36 6.90 -7.37
C LEU A 342 22.56 5.63 -7.05
N MET A 343 22.69 4.59 -7.86
CA MET A 343 22.07 3.27 -7.61
C MET A 343 22.63 2.60 -6.35
N SER A 344 23.94 2.77 -6.10
CA SER A 344 24.58 2.28 -4.87
C SER A 344 24.10 3.07 -3.65
N LEU A 345 23.98 4.40 -3.75
CA LEU A 345 23.44 5.25 -2.68
C LEU A 345 21.99 4.90 -2.34
N TYR A 346 21.15 4.64 -3.35
CA TYR A 346 19.79 4.13 -3.18
C TYR A 346 19.76 2.85 -2.34
N SER A 347 20.47 1.81 -2.78
CA SER A 347 20.42 0.49 -2.14
C SER A 347 21.02 0.51 -0.73
N ILE A 348 22.15 1.17 -0.53
CA ILE A 348 22.78 1.33 0.78
C ILE A 348 21.83 2.04 1.76
N THR A 349 21.28 3.20 1.35
CA THR A 349 20.43 4.01 2.24
C THR A 349 19.15 3.25 2.59
N LEU A 350 18.50 2.62 1.61
CA LEU A 350 17.32 1.77 1.81
C LEU A 350 17.58 0.67 2.85
N ILE A 351 18.65 -0.10 2.66
CA ILE A 351 18.94 -1.27 3.50
C ILE A 351 19.32 -0.84 4.92
N ILE A 352 20.16 0.18 5.08
CA ILE A 352 20.55 0.70 6.40
C ILE A 352 19.34 1.21 7.16
N THR A 353 18.47 2.00 6.53
CA THR A 353 17.31 2.58 7.21
C THR A 353 16.31 1.51 7.64
N ARG A 354 16.01 0.53 6.78
CA ARG A 354 15.11 -0.58 7.12
C ARG A 354 15.65 -1.47 8.25
N ARG A 355 16.99 -1.59 8.36
CA ARG A 355 17.67 -2.32 9.43
C ARG A 355 17.71 -1.54 10.75
N SER A 356 17.78 -0.22 10.67
CA SER A 356 17.97 0.65 11.84
C SER A 356 16.65 0.99 12.53
N LEU A 357 15.53 0.90 11.82
CA LEU A 357 14.21 1.28 12.31
C LEU A 357 13.31 0.07 12.55
N SER A 358 12.41 0.21 13.52
CA SER A 358 11.31 -0.74 13.69
C SER A 358 10.32 -0.61 12.53
N MET A 359 9.65 -1.71 12.16
CA MET A 359 8.62 -1.71 11.11
C MET A 359 7.58 -0.61 11.33
N LYS A 360 7.06 -0.46 12.56
CA LYS A 360 6.06 0.57 12.90
C LYS A 360 6.57 1.99 12.61
N GLU A 361 7.83 2.26 12.94
CA GLU A 361 8.44 3.58 12.75
C GLU A 361 8.77 3.87 11.29
N PHE A 362 9.19 2.85 10.53
CA PHE A 362 9.41 2.95 9.10
C PHE A 362 8.11 3.31 8.37
N TYR A 363 7.04 2.54 8.52
CA TYR A 363 5.78 2.78 7.80
C TYR A 363 5.06 4.06 8.23
N ARG A 364 5.13 4.44 9.51
CA ARG A 364 4.38 5.59 10.04
C ARG A 364 5.09 6.93 9.82
N VAL A 365 6.40 6.97 10.05
CA VAL A 365 7.15 8.24 10.13
C VAL A 365 7.98 8.46 8.87
N HIS A 366 8.67 7.43 8.40
CA HIS A 366 9.68 7.57 7.35
C HIS A 366 9.10 7.38 5.95
N LEU A 367 8.39 6.27 5.71
CA LEU A 367 7.88 5.85 4.40
C LEU A 367 7.34 6.99 3.51
N PRO A 368 6.44 7.89 3.97
CA PRO A 368 5.88 8.92 3.08
C PRO A 368 6.93 9.90 2.53
N TYR A 369 7.90 10.35 3.32
CA TYR A 369 8.88 11.36 2.86
C TYR A 369 10.21 10.74 2.47
N TYR A 370 10.68 9.78 3.26
CA TYR A 370 11.94 9.08 3.07
C TYR A 370 11.99 8.38 1.71
N CYS A 371 10.95 7.61 1.37
CA CYS A 371 10.99 6.85 0.14
C CYS A 371 10.88 7.71 -1.12
N ARG A 372 10.25 8.90 -1.04
CA ARG A 372 10.27 9.88 -2.13
C ARG A 372 11.69 10.34 -2.43
N LEU A 373 12.46 10.66 -1.40
CA LEU A 373 13.85 11.08 -1.54
C LEU A 373 14.73 9.93 -2.03
N VAL A 374 14.67 8.77 -1.37
CA VAL A 374 15.54 7.64 -1.70
C VAL A 374 15.22 7.07 -3.09
N GLY A 375 13.94 6.92 -3.43
CA GLY A 375 13.52 6.49 -4.77
C GLY A 375 13.99 7.45 -5.88
N SER A 376 14.21 8.73 -5.59
CA SER A 376 14.71 9.69 -6.58
C SER A 376 16.12 9.35 -7.09
N PHE A 377 16.98 8.77 -6.23
CA PHE A 377 18.32 8.31 -6.63
C PHE A 377 18.23 7.15 -7.62
N LEU A 378 17.30 6.23 -7.39
CA LEU A 378 17.02 5.12 -8.31
C LEU A 378 16.55 5.66 -9.67
N VAL A 379 15.57 6.58 -9.68
CA VAL A 379 15.02 7.14 -10.92
C VAL A 379 16.10 7.88 -11.72
N ALA A 380 16.86 8.76 -11.07
CA ALA A 380 17.93 9.50 -11.73
C ALA A 380 19.03 8.58 -12.27
N GLY A 381 19.55 7.69 -11.42
CA GLY A 381 20.63 6.77 -11.76
C GLY A 381 20.24 5.84 -12.90
N GLN A 382 19.08 5.19 -12.80
CA GLN A 382 18.62 4.21 -13.78
C GLN A 382 18.34 4.85 -15.15
N PHE A 383 17.67 6.00 -15.18
CA PHE A 383 17.37 6.69 -16.44
C PHE A 383 18.65 7.13 -17.16
N ALA A 384 19.59 7.75 -16.42
CA ALA A 384 20.87 8.17 -16.97
C ALA A 384 21.67 6.97 -17.48
N HIS A 385 21.70 5.87 -16.70
CA HIS A 385 22.39 4.63 -17.07
C HIS A 385 21.90 4.06 -18.40
N CYS A 386 20.58 3.93 -18.58
CA CYS A 386 19.99 3.42 -19.82
C CYS A 386 20.41 4.26 -21.04
N MET A 387 20.31 5.59 -20.93
CA MET A 387 20.64 6.49 -22.04
C MET A 387 22.14 6.48 -22.35
N LEU A 388 23.00 6.55 -21.33
CA LEU A 388 24.45 6.54 -21.49
C LEU A 388 24.97 5.19 -22.02
N SER A 389 24.32 4.08 -21.66
CA SER A 389 24.62 2.76 -22.21
C SER A 389 24.38 2.73 -23.73
N LEU A 390 23.22 3.23 -24.19
CA LEU A 390 22.91 3.35 -25.62
C LEU A 390 23.91 4.27 -26.35
N ILE A 391 24.25 5.42 -25.76
CA ILE A 391 25.23 6.34 -26.36
C ILE A 391 26.61 5.69 -26.46
N THR A 392 27.01 4.91 -25.44
CA THR A 392 28.27 4.15 -25.48
C THR A 392 28.24 3.08 -26.57
N THR A 393 27.11 2.40 -26.74
CA THR A 393 26.91 1.46 -27.85
C THR A 393 27.02 2.15 -29.21
N LEU A 394 26.39 3.31 -29.37
CA LEU A 394 26.44 4.09 -30.60
C LEU A 394 27.86 4.59 -30.89
N GLU A 395 28.59 5.10 -29.88
CA GLU A 395 29.99 5.49 -30.02
C GLU A 395 30.85 4.34 -30.56
N ARG A 396 30.67 3.15 -30.00
CA ARG A 396 31.39 1.95 -30.44
C ARG A 396 31.00 1.51 -31.83
N TYR A 397 29.71 1.50 -32.14
CA TYR A 397 29.21 1.20 -33.47
C TYR A 397 29.84 2.12 -34.52
N LEU A 398 29.82 3.43 -34.27
CA LEU A 398 30.39 4.41 -35.19
C LEU A 398 31.91 4.28 -35.33
N ALA A 399 32.62 4.00 -34.23
CA ALA A 399 34.06 3.82 -34.26
C ALA A 399 34.50 2.57 -35.04
N VAL A 400 33.73 1.47 -34.97
CA VAL A 400 34.06 0.20 -35.62
C VAL A 400 33.57 0.15 -37.07
N VAL A 401 32.30 0.44 -37.32
CA VAL A 401 31.69 0.33 -38.66
C VAL A 401 32.19 1.43 -39.59
N TYR A 402 32.30 2.66 -39.07
CA TYR A 402 32.78 3.82 -39.83
C TYR A 402 34.24 4.15 -39.47
N CYS A 403 35.06 3.14 -39.25
CA CYS A 403 36.46 3.32 -38.86
C CYS A 403 37.24 4.20 -39.87
N MET A 404 36.91 4.09 -41.17
CA MET A 404 37.49 4.85 -42.28
C MET A 404 36.89 6.25 -42.49
N ARG A 405 35.84 6.62 -41.75
CA ARG A 405 35.16 7.93 -41.86
C ARG A 405 35.15 8.66 -40.50
N PRO A 406 36.27 9.27 -40.09
CA PRO A 406 36.40 9.84 -38.75
C PRO A 406 35.44 11.02 -38.49
N HIS A 407 34.96 11.70 -39.52
CA HIS A 407 34.02 12.82 -39.41
C HIS A 407 32.63 12.43 -38.89
N ILE A 408 32.25 11.14 -38.97
CA ILE A 408 30.95 10.63 -38.49
C ILE A 408 31.01 10.29 -36.99
N ARG A 409 32.21 10.20 -36.40
CA ARG A 409 32.37 9.80 -35.00
C ARG A 409 31.87 10.88 -34.04
N ILE A 410 31.39 10.44 -32.88
CA ILE A 410 30.98 11.36 -31.82
C ILE A 410 32.20 12.16 -31.33
N THR A 411 32.14 13.46 -31.51
CA THR A 411 33.19 14.38 -31.04
C THR A 411 32.99 14.73 -29.57
N MET A 412 34.04 15.19 -28.89
CA MET A 412 33.96 15.58 -27.48
C MET A 412 32.97 16.74 -27.21
N PRO A 413 32.89 17.80 -28.04
CA PRO A 413 31.86 18.83 -27.88
C PRO A 413 30.44 18.26 -27.95
N THR A 414 30.14 17.42 -28.95
CA THR A 414 28.84 16.75 -29.07
C THR A 414 28.55 15.88 -27.85
N CYS A 415 29.53 15.09 -27.40
CA CYS A 415 29.40 14.25 -26.22
C CYS A 415 29.03 15.05 -24.97
N ARG A 416 29.68 16.19 -24.73
CA ARG A 416 29.37 17.07 -23.57
C ARG A 416 27.93 17.58 -23.60
N VAL A 417 27.46 18.03 -24.76
CA VAL A 417 26.08 18.51 -24.92
C VAL A 417 25.09 17.38 -24.63
N VAL A 418 25.30 16.20 -25.21
CA VAL A 418 24.43 15.04 -25.00
C VAL A 418 24.42 14.62 -23.52
N MET A 419 25.56 14.59 -22.84
CA MET A 419 25.63 14.25 -21.41
C MET A 419 24.85 15.25 -20.54
N VAL A 420 24.96 16.54 -20.82
CA VAL A 420 24.19 17.58 -20.11
C VAL A 420 22.70 17.38 -20.32
N MET A 421 22.26 17.08 -21.54
CA MET A 421 20.85 16.79 -21.83
C MET A 421 20.35 15.56 -21.06
N VAL A 422 21.10 14.46 -21.09
CA VAL A 422 20.73 13.22 -20.38
C VAL A 422 20.58 13.45 -18.88
N TRP A 423 21.55 14.13 -18.25
CA TRP A 423 21.49 14.42 -16.83
C TRP A 423 20.39 15.44 -16.47
N SER A 424 20.12 16.41 -17.33
CA SER A 424 19.02 17.38 -17.12
C SER A 424 17.66 16.68 -17.14
N ILE A 425 17.44 15.76 -18.07
CA ILE A 425 16.20 14.98 -18.15
C ILE A 425 16.10 14.04 -16.93
N SER A 426 17.17 13.27 -16.64
CA SER A 426 17.24 12.34 -15.51
C SER A 426 16.89 13.02 -14.17
N THR A 427 17.53 14.15 -13.88
CA THR A 427 17.32 14.90 -12.63
C THR A 427 15.94 15.55 -12.57
N SER A 428 15.41 16.01 -13.71
CA SER A 428 14.04 16.54 -13.78
C SER A 428 12.99 15.47 -13.48
N LEU A 429 13.16 14.25 -13.99
CA LEU A 429 12.28 13.12 -13.67
C LEU A 429 12.35 12.77 -12.17
N ALA A 430 13.54 12.75 -11.59
CA ALA A 430 13.72 12.49 -10.16
C ALA A 430 13.13 13.60 -9.26
N ALA A 431 13.23 14.87 -9.68
CA ALA A 431 12.60 15.98 -8.95
C ALA A 431 11.06 15.89 -8.99
N CYS A 432 10.50 15.45 -10.12
CA CYS A 432 9.07 15.20 -10.25
C CYS A 432 8.57 14.11 -9.29
N SER A 433 9.35 13.03 -9.09
CA SER A 433 8.96 11.95 -8.17
C SER A 433 9.00 12.36 -6.69
N VAL A 434 9.75 13.40 -6.33
CA VAL A 434 9.81 13.93 -4.95
C VAL A 434 8.65 14.89 -4.66
N THR A 435 8.24 15.69 -5.64
CA THR A 435 7.30 16.79 -5.45
C THR A 435 5.83 16.38 -5.63
N ASN A 436 5.55 15.33 -6.39
CA ASN A 436 4.19 14.94 -6.71
C ASN A 436 3.66 13.90 -5.69
N GLU A 437 2.64 14.30 -4.93
CA GLU A 437 1.99 13.45 -3.90
C GLU A 437 1.29 12.21 -4.49
N SER A 438 1.07 12.18 -5.81
CA SER A 438 0.46 11.05 -6.52
C SER A 438 1.40 9.85 -6.69
N PHE A 439 2.70 10.00 -6.38
CA PHE A 439 3.61 8.88 -6.31
C PHE A 439 3.34 8.07 -5.05
N SER A 440 2.55 7.01 -5.17
CA SER A 440 2.51 5.96 -4.15
C SER A 440 3.83 5.21 -4.22
N ILE A 441 4.48 5.00 -3.07
CA ILE A 441 5.77 4.35 -3.03
C ILE A 441 5.66 3.14 -2.12
N ASP A 442 6.13 2.00 -2.60
CA ASP A 442 6.19 0.78 -1.81
C ASP A 442 7.26 0.88 -0.70
N ASP A 443 7.31 -0.12 0.16
CA ASP A 443 8.30 -0.18 1.24
C ASP A 443 9.74 -0.44 0.77
N MET A 444 9.93 -0.66 -0.53
CA MET A 444 11.21 -0.73 -1.22
C MET A 444 11.59 0.59 -1.87
N CYS A 445 10.81 1.64 -1.66
CA CYS A 445 11.02 2.94 -2.25
C CYS A 445 10.95 2.96 -3.79
N LEU A 446 10.21 2.01 -4.39
CA LEU A 446 9.93 1.97 -5.83
C LEU A 446 8.68 2.81 -6.16
N PRO A 447 8.77 3.73 -7.14
CA PRO A 447 7.64 4.59 -7.51
C PRO A 447 6.54 3.81 -8.25
N HIS A 448 5.32 3.86 -7.71
CA HIS A 448 4.10 3.32 -8.30
C HIS A 448 3.12 4.48 -8.59
N ILE A 449 2.91 4.79 -9.86
CA ILE A 449 1.89 5.76 -10.30
C ILE A 449 0.89 4.99 -11.14
N GLU A 450 -0.41 5.07 -10.84
CA GLU A 450 -1.45 4.51 -11.71
C GLU A 450 -1.95 5.65 -12.63
N VAL A 451 -1.71 5.52 -13.94
CA VAL A 451 -2.30 6.41 -14.96
C VAL A 451 -3.22 5.55 -15.81
N ASN A 452 -4.54 5.81 -15.77
CA ASN A 452 -5.56 4.99 -16.44
C ASN A 452 -5.47 3.48 -16.09
N ASP A 453 -5.33 3.15 -14.80
CA ASP A 453 -5.15 1.78 -14.29
C ASP A 453 -3.87 1.04 -14.77
N ILE A 454 -2.94 1.74 -15.43
CA ILE A 454 -1.64 1.19 -15.86
C ILE A 454 -0.53 1.81 -15.02
N PRO A 455 0.30 1.00 -14.34
CA PRO A 455 1.39 1.55 -13.53
C PRO A 455 2.48 2.20 -14.41
N VAL A 456 2.88 3.45 -14.14
CA VAL A 456 3.89 4.22 -14.90
C VAL A 456 5.25 3.53 -14.99
N PHE A 457 5.58 2.69 -14.00
CA PHE A 457 6.74 1.81 -14.05
C PHE A 457 6.75 0.93 -15.31
N HIS A 458 5.60 0.52 -15.84
CA HIS A 458 5.50 -0.22 -17.11
C HIS A 458 5.91 0.62 -18.32
N TYR A 459 5.63 1.93 -18.31
CA TYR A 459 6.07 2.82 -19.38
C TYR A 459 7.58 3.07 -19.30
N ILE A 460 8.14 3.29 -18.12
CA ILE A 460 9.59 3.46 -17.92
C ILE A 460 10.31 2.15 -18.27
N GLY A 461 9.83 1.02 -17.78
CA GLY A 461 10.34 -0.32 -18.10
C GLY A 461 10.22 -0.66 -19.59
N GLY A 462 9.07 -0.36 -20.21
CA GLY A 462 8.83 -0.56 -21.64
C GLY A 462 9.72 0.30 -22.53
N THR A 463 9.94 1.56 -22.14
CA THR A 463 10.86 2.47 -22.86
C THR A 463 12.30 1.98 -22.72
N GLY A 464 12.72 1.57 -21.52
CA GLY A 464 14.02 0.94 -21.29
C GLY A 464 14.21 -0.28 -22.20
N LEU A 465 13.22 -1.19 -22.21
CA LEU A 465 13.23 -2.38 -23.06
C LEU A 465 13.45 -2.07 -24.54
N ALA A 466 12.72 -1.09 -25.08
CA ALA A 466 12.86 -0.69 -26.48
C ALA A 466 14.28 -0.19 -26.79
N LEU A 467 14.86 0.63 -25.92
CA LEU A 467 16.23 1.14 -26.08
C LEU A 467 17.28 0.01 -26.01
N TYR A 468 17.02 -1.01 -25.22
CA TYR A 468 17.90 -2.17 -25.14
C TYR A 468 17.79 -3.10 -26.35
N PHE A 469 16.58 -3.35 -26.87
CA PHE A 469 16.42 -4.07 -28.14
C PHE A 469 17.14 -3.36 -29.28
N LEU A 470 17.03 -2.03 -29.35
CA LEU A 470 17.79 -1.21 -30.29
C LEU A 470 19.29 -1.42 -30.11
N SER A 471 19.78 -1.44 -28.87
CA SER A 471 21.20 -1.66 -28.56
C SER A 471 21.66 -3.04 -29.04
N ILE A 472 20.89 -4.10 -28.79
CA ILE A 472 21.17 -5.46 -29.27
C ILE A 472 21.24 -5.50 -30.80
N ALA A 473 20.28 -4.88 -31.48
CA ALA A 473 20.25 -4.85 -32.95
C ALA A 473 21.49 -4.15 -33.52
N LEU A 474 21.90 -3.01 -32.94
CA LEU A 474 23.12 -2.29 -33.33
C LEU A 474 24.38 -3.15 -33.11
N TYR A 475 24.47 -3.87 -31.99
CA TYR A 475 25.60 -4.78 -31.73
C TYR A 475 25.61 -5.99 -32.66
N GLY A 476 24.44 -6.57 -32.94
CA GLY A 476 24.31 -7.66 -33.90
C GLY A 476 24.80 -7.24 -35.28
N HIS A 477 24.38 -6.07 -35.75
CA HIS A 477 24.83 -5.51 -37.01
C HIS A 477 26.34 -5.24 -37.01
N MET A 478 26.85 -4.59 -35.97
CA MET A 478 28.28 -4.34 -35.80
C MET A 478 29.08 -5.65 -35.89
N TYR A 479 28.63 -6.71 -35.23
CA TYR A 479 29.29 -8.00 -35.24
C TYR A 479 29.25 -8.66 -36.62
N LEU A 480 28.11 -8.58 -37.33
CA LEU A 480 27.95 -9.13 -38.68
C LEU A 480 28.83 -8.38 -39.70
N ASP A 481 28.81 -7.05 -39.69
CA ASP A 481 29.66 -6.21 -40.54
C ASP A 481 31.13 -6.45 -40.24
N PHE A 482 31.47 -6.56 -38.97
CA PHE A 482 32.82 -6.87 -38.55
C PHE A 482 33.26 -8.25 -39.07
N LYS A 483 32.42 -9.29 -38.95
CA LYS A 483 32.71 -10.63 -39.50
C LYS A 483 32.93 -10.59 -41.02
N ARG A 484 32.16 -9.76 -41.74
CA ARG A 484 32.33 -9.54 -43.20
C ARG A 484 33.62 -8.79 -43.54
N THR A 485 34.05 -7.86 -42.69
CA THR A 485 35.21 -6.99 -42.94
C THR A 485 36.55 -7.61 -42.48
N ASN A 486 36.54 -8.42 -41.40
CA ASN A 486 37.72 -9.07 -40.82
C ASN A 486 38.44 -10.06 -41.74
N GLN A 487 37.79 -10.51 -42.81
CA GLN A 487 38.42 -11.38 -43.82
C GLN A 487 39.43 -10.63 -44.70
N LYS A 488 39.52 -9.29 -44.62
CA LYS A 488 40.27 -8.47 -45.58
C LYS A 488 41.50 -7.71 -45.04
N THR A 489 41.77 -7.65 -43.73
CA THR A 489 42.90 -6.80 -43.23
C THR A 489 43.50 -7.23 -41.88
N ALA A 490 44.82 -7.37 -41.79
CA ALA A 490 45.57 -7.77 -40.58
C ALA A 490 45.58 -6.71 -39.44
N GLN A 491 45.39 -5.43 -39.75
CA GLN A 491 45.31 -4.36 -38.76
C GLN A 491 44.03 -4.43 -37.91
N LEU A 492 42.92 -4.90 -38.49
CA LEU A 492 41.67 -5.18 -37.78
C LEU A 492 41.77 -6.40 -36.85
N GLN A 493 42.70 -7.34 -37.09
CA GLN A 493 42.93 -8.49 -36.20
C GLN A 493 43.53 -8.11 -34.84
N ARG A 494 44.27 -6.99 -34.72
CA ARG A 494 44.76 -6.48 -33.43
C ARG A 494 43.67 -5.74 -32.64
N GLU A 495 42.78 -5.02 -33.30
CA GLU A 495 41.59 -4.43 -32.68
C GLU A 495 40.52 -5.49 -32.30
N ASN A 496 40.56 -6.66 -32.93
CA ASN A 496 39.74 -7.86 -32.70
C ASN A 496 39.75 -8.37 -31.24
N GLY A 497 40.86 -8.18 -30.53
CA GLY A 497 40.96 -8.49 -29.10
C GLY A 497 40.09 -7.59 -28.22
N LEU A 498 39.77 -6.37 -28.68
CA LEU A 498 38.88 -5.43 -27.98
C LEU A 498 37.40 -5.73 -28.27
N ALA A 499 37.02 -6.05 -29.52
CA ALA A 499 35.63 -6.34 -29.88
C ALA A 499 35.07 -7.60 -29.18
N ARG A 500 35.86 -8.68 -29.05
CA ARG A 500 35.51 -9.88 -28.25
C ARG A 500 35.40 -9.60 -26.74
N ARG A 501 36.03 -8.53 -26.24
CA ARG A 501 35.91 -8.07 -24.84
C ARG A 501 34.68 -7.17 -24.61
N ILE A 502 34.00 -6.72 -25.67
CA ILE A 502 32.84 -5.82 -25.62
C ILE A 502 31.50 -6.59 -25.59
N ALA A 503 31.41 -7.85 -26.03
CA ALA A 503 30.18 -8.64 -25.92
C ALA A 503 29.62 -8.78 -24.47
N PRO A 504 30.45 -8.95 -23.41
CA PRO A 504 29.97 -9.01 -22.02
C PRO A 504 29.28 -7.74 -21.53
N ILE A 505 29.57 -6.57 -22.12
CA ILE A 505 29.05 -5.25 -21.73
C ILE A 505 27.54 -5.14 -21.91
N VAL A 506 27.08 -5.68 -23.03
CA VAL A 506 25.69 -5.65 -23.48
C VAL A 506 24.93 -6.77 -22.78
N LEU A 507 25.57 -7.94 -22.73
CA LEU A 507 25.06 -9.11 -22.02
C LEU A 507 24.89 -8.86 -20.52
N THR A 508 25.77 -8.11 -19.86
CA THR A 508 25.66 -7.85 -18.42
C THR A 508 24.60 -6.83 -18.07
N ASN A 509 24.48 -5.75 -18.84
CA ASN A 509 23.36 -4.81 -18.71
C ASN A 509 22.01 -5.48 -19.03
N ILE A 510 21.95 -6.44 -19.96
CA ILE A 510 20.71 -7.19 -20.27
C ILE A 510 20.41 -8.25 -19.20
N PHE A 511 21.40 -9.07 -18.84
CA PHE A 511 21.22 -10.23 -17.99
C PHE A 511 20.99 -9.86 -16.52
N PHE A 512 21.61 -8.79 -16.02
CA PHE A 512 21.51 -8.43 -14.60
C PHE A 512 20.49 -7.32 -14.31
N LEU A 513 19.91 -6.68 -15.32
CA LEU A 513 18.97 -5.56 -15.13
C LEU A 513 17.64 -5.76 -15.84
N ILE A 514 17.64 -6.30 -17.06
CA ILE A 514 16.45 -6.34 -17.91
C ILE A 514 15.80 -7.71 -17.89
N LEU A 515 16.58 -8.78 -18.05
CA LEU A 515 16.07 -10.14 -18.07
C LEU A 515 15.34 -10.47 -16.75
N PRO A 516 15.90 -10.16 -15.57
CA PRO A 516 15.20 -10.21 -14.29
C PRO A 516 13.91 -9.39 -14.28
N ALA A 517 13.95 -8.12 -14.71
CA ALA A 517 12.80 -7.21 -14.70
C ALA A 517 11.68 -7.61 -15.69
N LEU A 518 12.02 -8.14 -16.86
CA LEU A 518 11.09 -8.72 -17.83
C LEU A 518 10.43 -9.97 -17.29
N ILE A 519 11.23 -10.90 -16.77
CA ILE A 519 10.74 -12.14 -16.17
C ILE A 519 9.79 -11.79 -15.02
N LEU A 520 10.19 -10.83 -14.17
CA LEU A 520 9.35 -10.27 -13.10
C LEU A 520 8.03 -9.69 -13.62
N ALA A 521 8.07 -8.84 -14.64
CA ALA A 521 6.88 -8.18 -15.18
C ALA A 521 5.92 -9.17 -15.87
N ILE A 522 6.46 -10.13 -16.62
CA ILE A 522 5.70 -11.20 -17.27
C ILE A 522 5.05 -12.09 -16.21
N ILE A 523 5.80 -12.50 -15.19
CA ILE A 523 5.26 -13.32 -14.10
C ILE A 523 4.22 -12.54 -13.30
N PHE A 524 4.47 -11.28 -12.94
CA PHE A 524 3.47 -10.43 -12.29
C PHE A 524 2.18 -10.33 -13.12
N TYR A 525 2.29 -10.14 -14.44
CA TYR A 525 1.13 -10.10 -15.33
C TYR A 525 0.37 -11.42 -15.39
N ILE A 526 1.07 -12.55 -15.54
CA ILE A 526 0.47 -13.90 -15.58
C ILE A 526 -0.22 -14.23 -14.25
N PHE A 527 0.39 -13.84 -13.14
CA PHE A 527 -0.04 -14.23 -11.79
C PHE A 527 -0.73 -13.11 -11.02
N LYS A 528 -1.13 -12.00 -11.66
CA LYS A 528 -1.83 -10.86 -11.02
C LYS A 528 -3.08 -11.29 -10.25
N ASN A 529 -3.73 -12.37 -10.70
CA ASN A 529 -4.95 -12.93 -10.09
C ASN A 529 -4.68 -14.08 -9.11
N TYR A 530 -3.43 -14.48 -8.92
CA TYR A 530 -3.04 -15.58 -8.05
C TYR A 530 -2.39 -15.03 -6.77
N LYS A 531 -2.89 -15.47 -5.62
CA LYS A 531 -2.28 -15.15 -4.33
C LYS A 531 -0.97 -15.97 -4.19
N PHE A 532 0.16 -15.31 -3.93
CA PHE A 532 1.50 -15.92 -3.83
C PHE A 532 1.97 -16.29 -2.41
N SER A 533 2.47 -17.52 -2.18
CA SER A 533 3.05 -17.90 -0.88
C SER A 533 4.02 -16.83 -0.33
N ASN A 534 4.04 -16.61 0.99
CA ASN A 534 4.89 -15.60 1.63
C ASN A 534 6.37 -15.71 1.22
N THR A 535 6.88 -16.92 0.98
CA THR A 535 8.26 -17.15 0.49
C THR A 535 8.50 -16.55 -0.90
N LEU A 536 7.50 -16.65 -1.77
CA LEU A 536 7.57 -16.11 -3.13
C LEU A 536 7.44 -14.59 -3.12
N GLU A 537 6.64 -14.01 -2.22
CA GLU A 537 6.57 -12.56 -2.02
C GLU A 537 7.90 -11.98 -1.48
N VAL A 538 8.54 -12.66 -0.52
CA VAL A 538 9.90 -12.31 -0.05
C VAL A 538 10.91 -12.34 -1.21
N PHE A 539 10.87 -13.39 -2.04
CA PHE A 539 11.71 -13.48 -3.23
C PHE A 539 11.49 -12.28 -4.16
N TRP A 540 10.23 -11.94 -4.47
CA TRP A 540 9.94 -10.82 -5.36
C TRP A 540 10.38 -9.46 -4.82
N ARG A 541 10.19 -9.22 -3.53
CA ARG A 541 10.63 -7.99 -2.85
C ARG A 541 12.16 -7.83 -2.85
N THR A 542 12.91 -8.93 -2.85
CA THR A 542 14.38 -8.92 -2.72
C THR A 542 15.11 -9.06 -4.06
N PHE A 543 14.54 -9.79 -5.02
CA PHE A 543 15.18 -10.13 -6.29
C PHE A 543 15.45 -8.89 -7.16
N GLY A 544 14.50 -7.96 -7.25
CA GLY A 544 14.67 -6.72 -8.02
C GLY A 544 15.81 -5.86 -7.47
N ILE A 545 15.89 -5.72 -6.14
CA ILE A 545 16.95 -4.95 -5.46
C ILE A 545 18.31 -5.64 -5.63
N ALA A 546 18.36 -6.97 -5.59
CA ALA A 546 19.59 -7.72 -5.82
C ALA A 546 20.15 -7.47 -7.23
N CYS A 547 19.28 -7.47 -8.24
CA CYS A 547 19.65 -7.17 -9.63
C CYS A 547 20.18 -5.74 -9.78
N VAL A 548 19.47 -4.77 -9.18
CA VAL A 548 19.88 -3.36 -9.12
C VAL A 548 21.23 -3.19 -8.42
N GLY A 549 21.55 -3.96 -7.38
CA GLY A 549 22.82 -3.89 -6.66
C GLY A 549 23.99 -4.59 -7.36
N LEU A 550 23.73 -5.72 -8.04
CA LEU A 550 24.76 -6.49 -8.75
C LEU A 550 25.30 -5.76 -9.99
N ASN A 551 24.45 -5.00 -10.70
CA ASN A 551 24.84 -4.33 -11.93
C ASN A 551 25.95 -3.26 -11.71
N PRO A 552 25.81 -2.29 -10.78
CA PRO A 552 26.87 -1.35 -10.41
C PRO A 552 28.17 -2.00 -9.94
N PHE A 553 28.11 -3.19 -9.34
CA PHE A 553 29.28 -3.94 -8.90
C PHE A 553 30.05 -4.57 -10.08
N LEU A 554 29.33 -5.20 -11.02
CA LEU A 554 29.93 -5.91 -12.14
C LEU A 554 30.50 -4.96 -13.20
N ASN A 555 29.88 -3.81 -13.43
CA ASN A 555 30.29 -2.85 -14.46
C ASN A 555 31.81 -2.51 -14.34
N PRO A 556 32.32 -1.92 -13.25
CA PRO A 556 33.75 -1.62 -13.11
C PRO A 556 34.72 -2.76 -13.48
N ILE A 557 34.39 -3.98 -13.06
CA ILE A 557 35.18 -5.19 -13.27
C ILE A 557 35.21 -5.58 -14.74
N LEU A 558 34.08 -5.45 -15.43
CA LEU A 558 33.94 -5.84 -16.83
C LEU A 558 34.50 -4.80 -17.80
N PHE A 559 34.40 -3.51 -17.46
CA PHE A 559 34.76 -2.40 -18.35
C PHE A 559 36.14 -1.82 -18.04
N SER A 560 36.26 -1.19 -16.87
CA SER A 560 37.37 -0.28 -16.58
C SER A 560 38.62 -1.05 -16.18
N PHE A 561 38.49 -2.06 -15.30
CA PHE A 561 39.63 -2.83 -14.80
C PHE A 561 40.20 -3.83 -15.82
N ARG A 562 39.52 -4.04 -16.95
CA ARG A 562 40.05 -4.83 -18.08
C ARG A 562 40.68 -3.96 -19.17
N ASN A 563 40.52 -2.64 -19.10
CA ASN A 563 41.04 -1.72 -20.11
C ASN A 563 42.49 -1.32 -19.77
N SER A 564 43.43 -1.67 -20.65
CA SER A 564 44.86 -1.42 -20.43
C SER A 564 45.20 0.07 -20.30
N LYS A 565 44.50 0.96 -21.02
CA LYS A 565 44.71 2.41 -20.92
C LYS A 565 44.28 2.91 -19.54
N PHE A 566 43.11 2.48 -19.07
CA PHE A 566 42.62 2.85 -17.74
C PHE A 566 43.55 2.31 -16.64
N CYS A 567 43.86 1.01 -16.65
CA CYS A 567 44.73 0.39 -15.64
C CYS A 567 46.15 0.99 -15.63
N GLY A 568 46.69 1.38 -16.79
CA GLY A 568 47.98 2.07 -16.87
C GLY A 568 47.96 3.42 -16.17
N GLN A 569 46.88 4.20 -16.31
CA GLN A 569 46.73 5.48 -15.62
C GLN A 569 46.48 5.30 -14.12
N LEU A 570 45.63 4.35 -13.74
CA LEU A 570 45.37 4.01 -12.34
C LEU A 570 46.68 3.63 -11.62
N ARG A 571 47.49 2.76 -12.22
CA ARG A 571 48.77 2.33 -11.65
C ARG A 571 49.75 3.49 -11.46
N ARG A 572 49.79 4.47 -12.38
CA ARG A 572 50.62 5.67 -12.23
C ARG A 572 50.20 6.50 -11.02
N TYR A 573 48.90 6.65 -10.77
CA TYR A 573 48.41 7.34 -9.58
C TYR A 573 48.69 6.55 -8.29
N CYS A 574 48.52 5.23 -8.30
CA CYS A 574 48.86 4.41 -7.13
C CYS A 574 50.36 4.47 -6.82
N HIS A 575 51.23 4.44 -7.84
CA HIS A 575 52.67 4.61 -7.64
C HIS A 575 53.04 6.01 -7.16
N TYR A 576 52.38 7.05 -7.65
CA TYR A 576 52.58 8.42 -7.17
C TYR A 576 52.19 8.56 -5.69
N PHE A 577 51.12 7.88 -5.25
CA PHE A 577 50.75 7.80 -3.83
C PHE A 577 51.77 7.02 -2.99
N ASN A 578 52.28 5.89 -3.48
CA ASN A 578 53.32 5.13 -2.79
C ASN A 578 54.66 5.88 -2.72
N CYS A 579 55.06 6.61 -3.78
CA CYS A 579 56.26 7.44 -3.77
C CYS A 579 56.12 8.66 -2.85
N ASN A 580 54.94 9.29 -2.76
CA ASN A 580 54.73 10.39 -1.81
C ASN A 580 54.69 9.91 -0.36
N ASN A 581 54.23 8.68 -0.09
CA ASN A 581 54.32 8.10 1.24
C ASN A 581 55.76 7.65 1.59
N SER A 582 56.61 7.33 0.61
CA SER A 582 58.03 7.02 0.85
C SER A 582 58.96 8.24 0.89
N VAL A 583 58.44 9.46 0.68
CA VAL A 583 59.20 10.72 0.82
C VAL A 583 59.08 11.28 2.25
N SER A 584 58.24 10.69 3.10
CA SER A 584 58.17 11.03 4.54
C SER A 584 59.32 10.44 5.38
N ASP A 585 60.16 9.54 4.82
CA ASP A 585 61.28 8.90 5.52
C ASP A 585 62.67 9.48 5.14
N ARG A 586 62.71 10.70 4.58
CA ARG A 586 63.98 11.44 4.34
C ARG A 586 63.98 12.84 4.93
N ILE A 587 63.47 12.99 6.15
CA ILE A 587 63.81 14.11 7.03
C ILE A 587 63.97 13.56 8.46
N VAL A 588 65.10 12.92 8.74
CA VAL A 588 65.87 12.99 10.00
C VAL A 588 67.33 12.77 9.64
#